data_AF-A0A2D4L475-F1
#
_entry.id   AF-A0A2D4L475-F1
#
_cell.length_a   1.000
_cell.length_b   1.000
_cell.length_c   1.000
_cell.angle_alpha   90.00
_cell.angle_beta   90.00
_cell.angle_gamma   90.00
#
_symmetry.space_group_name_H-M   'P 1'
#
loop_
_entity.id
_entity.type
_entity.pdbx_description
1 polymer ?
#
loop_
_entity_poly.entity_id
_entity_poly.type
_entity_poly.pdbx_seq_one_letter_code
_entity_poly.pdbx_strand_id
1 'polypeptide(L)'
;SQLSDGTPTFVDLVPGFRKLGTKCFLAQMRVQKEELLERLSISRNFSNLDDEDNYSAANRAVRQVLHQLKRLGKIWQDVLPVNIYCRAMGTLLNTALVEIIGRVTALEDISAENADRLHALCKTVVDEGPRIFVPLPEEKENRHFQEEVPVYVAKWMMFQELMLVLQASLQEIVDRWAGSKGPLATEFSPSEVKNLIRALFQNTERRAAALASIK
;
A
#
# COMPACT_ATOMS: atom_id res chain seq x y z
N SER A 1 44.41 44.12 -1.32
CA SER A 1 43.79 43.55 -2.54
C SER A 1 42.31 43.38 -2.25
N GLN A 2 41.48 44.17 -2.94
CA GLN A 2 40.03 44.23 -2.72
C GLN A 2 39.39 42.88 -3.06
N LEU A 3 38.63 42.33 -2.12
CA LEU A 3 37.67 41.25 -2.37
C LEU A 3 36.61 41.81 -3.32
N SER A 4 36.59 41.33 -4.55
CA SER A 4 35.50 41.55 -5.49
C SER A 4 34.23 40.93 -4.90
N ASP A 5 33.38 41.79 -4.34
CA ASP A 5 32.05 41.49 -3.84
C ASP A 5 31.16 41.15 -5.05
N GLY A 6 31.23 39.89 -5.47
CA GLY A 6 30.45 39.36 -6.59
C GLY A 6 28.99 39.36 -6.20
N THR A 7 28.18 40.17 -6.88
CA THR A 7 26.72 40.22 -6.69
C THR A 7 26.18 38.78 -6.82
N PRO A 8 25.45 38.25 -5.80
CA PRO A 8 24.97 36.88 -5.85
C PRO A 8 24.12 36.70 -7.10
N THR A 9 24.53 35.77 -7.95
CA THR A 9 23.82 35.49 -9.20
C THR A 9 22.63 34.60 -8.90
N PHE A 10 21.63 34.57 -9.80
CA PHE A 10 20.45 33.72 -9.64
C PHE A 10 20.82 32.23 -9.43
N VAL A 11 21.95 31.79 -9.99
CA VAL A 11 22.50 30.43 -9.85
C VAL A 11 22.91 30.13 -8.40
N ASP A 12 23.39 31.12 -7.65
CA ASP A 12 23.81 30.97 -6.24
C ASP A 12 22.59 30.80 -5.31
N LEU A 13 21.41 31.24 -5.74
CA LEU A 13 20.15 31.09 -5.01
C LEU A 13 19.46 29.73 -5.28
N VAL A 14 19.78 29.05 -6.39
CA VAL A 14 19.18 27.76 -6.78
C VAL A 14 19.29 26.69 -5.67
N PRO A 15 20.44 26.48 -5.01
CA PRO A 15 20.54 25.52 -3.91
C PRO A 15 19.63 25.89 -2.73
N GLY A 16 19.51 27.19 -2.42
CA GLY A 16 18.63 27.70 -1.38
C GLY A 16 17.15 27.41 -1.66
N PHE A 17 16.69 27.72 -2.87
CA PHE A 17 15.32 27.42 -3.31
C PHE A 17 15.04 25.92 -3.33
N ARG A 18 15.97 25.10 -3.82
CA ARG A 18 15.83 23.62 -3.80
C ARG A 18 15.70 23.09 -2.37
N LYS A 19 16.50 23.62 -1.43
CA LYS A 19 16.42 23.22 -0.01
C LYS A 19 15.08 23.60 0.61
N LEU A 20 14.57 24.81 0.34
CA LEU A 20 13.25 25.25 0.81
C LEU A 20 12.13 24.42 0.20
N GLY A 21 12.15 24.22 -1.13
CA GLY A 21 11.19 23.38 -1.84
C GLY A 21 11.16 21.94 -1.30
N THR A 22 12.33 21.35 -1.05
CA THR A 22 12.44 20.01 -0.45
C THR A 22 11.82 19.96 0.95
N LYS A 23 12.08 20.97 1.79
CA LYS A 23 11.47 21.05 3.13
C LYS A 23 9.95 21.16 3.06
N CYS A 24 9.43 22.02 2.19
CA CYS A 24 7.99 22.19 1.99
C CYS A 24 7.35 20.89 1.47
N PHE A 25 7.96 20.26 0.48
CA PHE A 25 7.51 18.99 -0.07
C PHE A 25 7.49 17.87 0.97
N LEU A 26 8.55 17.72 1.77
CA LEU A 26 8.59 16.71 2.84
C LEU A 26 7.56 16.99 3.94
N ALA A 27 7.27 18.26 4.25
CA ALA A 27 6.18 18.62 5.16
C ALA A 27 4.83 18.21 4.57
N GLN A 28 4.59 18.49 3.28
CA GLN A 28 3.38 18.08 2.58
C GLN A 28 3.21 16.55 2.57
N MET A 29 4.29 15.80 2.33
CA MET A 29 4.27 14.34 2.39
C MET A 29 3.82 13.81 3.76
N ARG A 30 4.24 14.45 4.86
CA ARG A 30 3.82 14.07 6.22
C ARG A 30 2.34 14.34 6.44
N VAL A 31 1.86 15.52 6.06
CA VAL A 31 0.43 15.87 6.15
C VAL A 31 -0.43 14.89 5.36
N GLN A 32 -0.05 14.59 4.12
CA GLN A 32 -0.80 13.62 3.30
C GLN A 32 -0.75 12.22 3.90
N LYS A 33 0.38 11.80 4.48
CA LYS A 33 0.47 10.52 5.19
C LYS A 33 -0.52 10.45 6.36
N GLU A 34 -0.58 11.49 7.18
CA GLU A 34 -1.47 11.57 8.34
C GLU A 34 -2.94 11.56 7.91
N GLU A 35 -3.33 12.35 6.91
CA GLU A 35 -4.69 12.38 6.37
C GLU A 35 -5.14 11.02 5.83
N LEU A 36 -4.23 10.26 5.17
CA LEU A 36 -4.54 8.92 4.68
C LEU A 36 -4.81 7.94 5.83
N LEU A 37 -3.97 7.98 6.88
CA LEU A 37 -4.12 7.13 8.04
C LEU A 37 -5.39 7.45 8.84
N GLU A 38 -5.71 8.74 8.99
CA GLU A 38 -6.95 9.20 9.62
C GLU A 38 -8.19 8.69 8.86
N ARG A 39 -8.19 8.78 7.52
CA ARG A 39 -9.32 8.25 6.73
C ARG A 39 -9.48 6.74 6.89
N LEU A 40 -8.36 6.01 6.96
CA LEU A 40 -8.40 4.57 7.20
C LEU A 40 -8.89 4.27 8.62
N SER A 41 -8.50 5.03 9.65
CA SER A 41 -8.94 4.79 11.05
C SER A 41 -10.44 4.94 11.27
N ILE A 42 -11.15 5.69 10.42
CA ILE A 42 -12.62 5.78 10.45
C ILE A 42 -13.27 4.41 10.15
N SER A 43 -12.63 3.56 9.35
CA SER A 43 -13.05 2.16 9.25
C SER A 43 -12.67 1.45 10.56
N ARG A 44 -13.67 0.97 11.30
CA ARG A 44 -13.52 0.31 12.62
C ARG A 44 -12.69 -0.98 12.50
N ASN A 45 -11.37 -0.82 12.37
CA ASN A 45 -10.34 -1.87 12.31
C ASN A 45 -10.50 -2.96 11.24
N PHE A 46 -11.37 -2.78 10.23
CA PHE A 46 -11.75 -3.85 9.29
C PHE A 46 -12.25 -5.14 9.97
N SER A 47 -12.69 -5.03 11.22
CA SER A 47 -13.32 -6.12 11.97
C SER A 47 -14.83 -6.11 11.75
N ASN A 48 -15.46 -7.28 11.82
CA ASN A 48 -16.92 -7.44 11.68
C ASN A 48 -17.47 -6.82 10.39
N LEU A 49 -16.87 -7.19 9.25
CA LEU A 49 -17.29 -6.69 7.96
C LEU A 49 -18.58 -7.35 7.47
N ASP A 50 -19.02 -8.44 8.08
CA ASP A 50 -20.35 -9.06 7.89
C ASP A 50 -21.50 -8.08 8.16
N ASP A 51 -21.27 -7.08 9.02
CA ASP A 51 -22.15 -5.94 9.16
C ASP A 51 -22.04 -4.97 7.94
N GLU A 52 -23.17 -4.72 7.29
CA GLU A 52 -23.23 -3.88 6.08
C GLU A 52 -22.74 -2.44 6.31
N ASP A 53 -23.01 -1.86 7.48
CA ASP A 53 -22.59 -0.50 7.79
C ASP A 53 -21.06 -0.43 7.93
N ASN A 54 -20.46 -1.42 8.61
CA ASN A 54 -19.01 -1.54 8.73
C ASN A 54 -18.34 -1.79 7.38
N TYR A 55 -18.89 -2.67 6.54
CA TYR A 55 -18.38 -2.91 5.18
C TYR A 55 -18.46 -1.65 4.30
N SER A 56 -19.60 -0.96 4.33
CA SER A 56 -19.80 0.30 3.62
C SER A 56 -18.80 1.37 4.08
N ALA A 57 -18.54 1.47 5.39
CA ALA A 57 -17.55 2.38 5.94
C ALA A 57 -16.12 2.04 5.49
N ALA A 58 -15.74 0.75 5.52
CA ALA A 58 -14.43 0.28 5.07
C ALA A 58 -14.21 0.54 3.57
N ASN A 59 -15.18 0.19 2.73
CA ASN A 59 -15.14 0.44 1.29
C ASN A 59 -15.06 1.94 0.98
N ARG A 60 -15.82 2.76 1.71
CA ARG A 60 -15.76 4.22 1.59
C ARG A 60 -14.38 4.77 1.97
N ALA A 61 -13.79 4.31 3.08
CA ALA A 61 -12.47 4.75 3.52
C ALA A 61 -11.40 4.44 2.46
N VAL A 62 -11.38 3.20 1.95
CA VAL A 62 -10.45 2.77 0.88
C VAL A 62 -10.62 3.62 -0.38
N ARG A 63 -11.86 3.84 -0.83
CA ARG A 63 -12.15 4.67 -2.00
C ARG A 63 -11.75 6.13 -1.81
N GLN A 64 -11.95 6.68 -0.60
CA GLN A 64 -11.55 8.04 -0.28
C GLN A 64 -10.03 8.21 -0.28
N VAL A 65 -9.27 7.21 0.19
CA VAL A 65 -7.81 7.18 0.09
C VAL A 65 -7.37 7.20 -1.37
N LEU A 66 -7.89 6.28 -2.19
CA LEU A 66 -7.55 6.21 -3.63
C LEU A 66 -7.93 7.50 -4.36
N HIS A 67 -9.09 8.07 -4.04
CA HIS A 67 -9.53 9.34 -4.61
C HIS A 67 -8.60 10.50 -4.23
N GLN A 68 -8.17 10.57 -2.97
CA GLN A 68 -7.21 11.59 -2.52
C GLN A 68 -5.89 11.45 -3.27
N LEU A 69 -5.36 10.23 -3.41
CA LEU A 69 -4.14 9.99 -4.18
C LEU A 69 -4.28 10.42 -5.64
N LYS A 70 -5.39 10.11 -6.30
CA LYS A 70 -5.64 10.57 -7.68
C LYS A 70 -5.69 12.09 -7.79
N ARG A 71 -6.29 12.79 -6.81
CA ARG A 71 -6.34 14.25 -6.77
C ARG A 71 -4.96 14.87 -6.57
N LEU A 72 -4.17 14.33 -5.65
CA LEU A 72 -2.79 14.74 -5.45
C LEU A 72 -1.96 14.52 -6.69
N GLY A 73 -2.14 13.37 -7.34
CA GLY A 73 -1.44 13.02 -8.58
C GLY A 73 -1.61 14.09 -9.65
N LYS A 74 -2.83 14.55 -9.90
CA LYS A 74 -3.09 15.64 -10.86
C LYS A 74 -2.36 16.94 -10.52
N ILE A 75 -2.26 17.29 -9.25
CA ILE A 75 -1.58 18.53 -8.82
C ILE A 75 -0.06 18.36 -8.91
N TRP A 76 0.47 17.20 -8.55
CA TRP A 76 1.90 16.94 -8.45
C TRP A 76 2.54 16.63 -9.80
N GLN A 77 1.78 16.11 -10.75
CA GLN A 77 2.22 15.87 -12.13
C GLN A 77 2.80 17.13 -12.77
N ASP A 78 2.15 18.29 -12.58
CA ASP A 78 2.57 19.55 -13.19
C ASP A 78 3.76 20.22 -12.48
N VAL A 79 4.14 19.75 -11.29
CA VAL A 79 5.10 20.42 -10.39
C VAL A 79 6.35 19.59 -10.14
N LEU A 80 6.22 18.25 -10.09
CA LEU A 80 7.30 17.35 -9.71
C LEU A 80 7.90 16.68 -10.95
N PRO A 81 9.24 16.50 -10.98
CA PRO A 81 9.85 15.59 -11.93
C PRO A 81 9.31 14.17 -11.77
N VAL A 82 9.19 13.43 -12.89
CA VAL A 82 8.63 12.07 -13.00
C VAL A 82 9.13 11.13 -11.89
N ASN A 83 10.45 11.09 -11.65
CA ASN A 83 11.04 10.20 -10.65
C ASN A 83 10.65 10.57 -9.20
N ILE A 84 10.49 11.87 -8.91
CA ILE A 84 10.06 12.35 -7.60
C ILE A 84 8.57 12.08 -7.43
N TYR A 85 7.77 12.32 -8.48
CA TYR A 85 6.35 11.99 -8.50
C TYR A 85 6.10 10.51 -8.18
N CYS A 86 6.73 9.58 -8.92
CA CYS A 86 6.48 8.16 -8.75
C CYS A 86 6.89 7.68 -7.34
N ARG A 87 8.02 8.15 -6.82
CA ARG A 87 8.44 7.86 -5.44
C ARG A 87 7.48 8.42 -4.40
N ALA A 88 6.97 9.63 -4.60
CA ALA A 88 6.03 10.27 -3.69
C ALA A 88 4.71 9.50 -3.64
N MET A 89 4.11 9.26 -4.81
CA MET A 89 2.87 8.51 -4.95
C MET A 89 3.02 7.08 -4.43
N GLY A 90 4.14 6.43 -4.75
CA GLY A 90 4.46 5.10 -4.25
C GLY A 90 4.58 5.05 -2.72
N THR A 91 5.21 6.05 -2.11
CA THR A 91 5.32 6.16 -0.64
C THR A 91 3.96 6.33 0.03
N LEU A 92 3.08 7.15 -0.55
CA LEU A 92 1.74 7.37 0.00
C LEU A 92 0.85 6.13 -0.15
N LEU A 93 0.86 5.49 -1.33
CA LEU A 93 0.14 4.22 -1.53
C LEU A 93 0.69 3.14 -0.60
N ASN A 94 2.01 3.02 -0.48
CA ASN A 94 2.65 2.07 0.44
C ASN A 94 2.21 2.30 1.90
N THR A 95 2.02 3.55 2.32
CA THR A 95 1.49 3.84 3.66
C THR A 95 0.10 3.23 3.85
N ALA A 96 -0.80 3.41 2.88
CA ALA A 96 -2.13 2.83 2.94
C ALA A 96 -2.07 1.29 2.95
N LEU A 97 -1.19 0.68 2.14
CA LEU A 97 -1.03 -0.78 2.12
C LEU A 97 -0.51 -1.32 3.44
N VAL A 98 0.50 -0.70 4.04
CA VAL A 98 1.03 -1.10 5.35
C VAL A 98 -0.07 -1.10 6.39
N GLU A 99 -0.91 -0.06 6.40
CA GLU A 99 -2.02 0.05 7.34
C GLU A 99 -3.08 -1.05 7.12
N ILE A 100 -3.48 -1.29 5.87
CA ILE A 100 -4.47 -2.32 5.55
C ILE A 100 -3.93 -3.73 5.87
N ILE A 101 -2.69 -4.04 5.47
CA ILE A 101 -2.04 -5.33 5.79
C ILE A 101 -2.00 -5.52 7.30
N GLY A 102 -1.52 -4.51 8.04
CA GLY A 102 -1.40 -4.57 9.50
C GLY A 102 -2.74 -4.89 10.15
N ARG A 103 -3.82 -4.23 9.73
CA ARG A 103 -5.16 -4.49 10.27
C ARG A 103 -5.70 -5.88 9.95
N VAL A 104 -5.55 -6.33 8.70
CA VAL A 104 -6.02 -7.67 8.30
C VAL A 104 -5.24 -8.77 9.02
N THR A 105 -3.91 -8.65 9.10
CA THR A 105 -3.06 -9.63 9.78
C THR A 105 -3.22 -9.64 11.31
N ALA A 106 -3.81 -8.59 11.89
CA ALA A 106 -4.11 -8.50 13.31
C ALA A 106 -5.46 -9.13 13.71
N LEU A 107 -6.28 -9.54 12.74
CA LEU A 107 -7.55 -10.23 13.02
C LEU A 107 -7.28 -11.65 13.54
N GLU A 108 -7.88 -11.99 14.67
CA GLU A 108 -7.71 -13.31 15.30
C GLU A 108 -8.59 -14.40 14.65
N ASP A 109 -9.75 -14.02 14.13
CA ASP A 109 -10.71 -14.89 13.45
C ASP A 109 -11.34 -14.14 12.27
N ILE A 110 -11.38 -14.80 11.12
CA ILE A 110 -11.89 -14.27 9.86
C ILE A 110 -12.86 -15.31 9.30
N SER A 111 -14.16 -15.01 9.40
CA SER A 111 -15.20 -15.82 8.76
C SER A 111 -15.04 -15.82 7.23
N ALA A 112 -15.60 -16.82 6.55
CA ALA A 112 -15.56 -16.87 5.08
C ALA A 112 -16.15 -15.59 4.44
N GLU A 113 -17.26 -15.09 4.99
CA GLU A 113 -17.87 -13.84 4.53
C GLU A 113 -16.95 -12.62 4.76
N ASN A 114 -16.29 -12.52 5.91
CA ASN A 114 -15.31 -11.47 6.16
C ASN A 114 -14.12 -11.57 5.19
N ALA A 115 -13.65 -12.78 4.89
CA ALA A 115 -12.58 -13.01 3.93
C ALA A 115 -12.96 -12.54 2.51
N ASP A 116 -14.18 -12.83 2.06
CA ASP A 116 -14.72 -12.38 0.77
C ASP A 116 -14.80 -10.85 0.69
N ARG A 117 -15.31 -10.22 1.76
CA ARG A 117 -15.41 -8.75 1.86
C ARG A 117 -14.03 -8.09 1.89
N LEU A 118 -13.08 -8.62 2.66
CA LEU A 118 -11.69 -8.17 2.68
C LEU A 118 -11.03 -8.32 1.30
N HIS A 119 -11.23 -9.45 0.65
CA HIS A 119 -10.71 -9.68 -0.69
C HIS A 119 -11.25 -8.65 -1.69
N ALA A 120 -12.56 -8.33 -1.66
CA ALA A 120 -13.15 -7.31 -2.52
C ALA A 120 -12.56 -5.90 -2.27
N LEU A 121 -12.26 -5.56 -1.02
CA LEU A 121 -11.58 -4.31 -0.66
C LEU A 121 -10.14 -4.31 -1.20
N CYS A 122 -9.37 -5.38 -0.98
CA CYS A 122 -8.02 -5.53 -1.51
C CYS A 122 -7.99 -5.43 -3.03
N LYS A 123 -8.93 -6.11 -3.70
CA LYS A 123 -9.07 -6.08 -5.17
C LYS A 123 -9.30 -4.66 -5.69
N THR A 124 -10.14 -3.87 -5.02
CA THR A 124 -10.34 -2.46 -5.37
C THR A 124 -9.01 -1.67 -5.33
N VAL A 125 -8.18 -1.91 -4.31
CA VAL A 125 -6.86 -1.27 -4.21
C VAL A 125 -5.89 -1.78 -5.28
N VAL A 126 -5.90 -3.08 -5.60
CA VAL A 126 -5.06 -3.65 -6.66
C VAL A 126 -5.44 -3.09 -8.03
N ASP A 127 -6.74 -2.94 -8.32
CA ASP A 127 -7.24 -2.49 -9.62
C ASP A 127 -7.08 -0.98 -9.83
N GLU A 128 -7.21 -0.19 -8.75
CA GLU A 128 -7.18 1.28 -8.81
C GLU A 128 -5.84 1.89 -8.40
N GLY A 129 -5.07 1.22 -7.55
CA GLY A 129 -3.77 1.67 -7.04
C GLY A 129 -2.77 2.03 -8.15
N PRO A 130 -2.58 1.20 -9.20
CA PRO A 130 -1.68 1.53 -10.30
C PRO A 130 -2.08 2.79 -11.05
N ARG A 131 -3.38 3.12 -11.08
CA ARG A 131 -3.91 4.27 -11.84
C ARG A 131 -3.54 5.62 -11.23
N ILE A 132 -2.91 5.66 -10.06
CA ILE A 132 -2.37 6.90 -9.47
C ILE A 132 -1.01 7.29 -10.09
N PHE A 133 -0.35 6.36 -10.78
CA PHE A 133 0.94 6.60 -11.42
C PHE A 133 0.71 7.24 -12.80
N VAL A 134 0.48 8.55 -12.77
CA VAL A 134 0.29 9.39 -13.96
C VAL A 134 1.26 10.57 -13.96
N PRO A 135 2.59 10.35 -14.01
CA PRO A 135 3.57 11.43 -14.00
C PRO A 135 3.58 12.29 -15.28
N LEU A 136 2.97 11.85 -16.38
CA LEU A 136 2.97 12.54 -17.68
C LEU A 136 1.56 12.96 -18.11
N PRO A 137 1.36 14.17 -18.66
CA PRO A 137 0.03 14.66 -19.03
C PRO A 137 -0.72 13.75 -20.01
N GLU A 138 0.01 13.10 -20.91
CA GLU A 138 -0.57 12.14 -21.85
C GLU A 138 -0.77 10.77 -21.19
N GLU A 139 -2.03 10.37 -20.99
CA GLU A 139 -2.37 9.12 -20.27
C GLU A 139 -1.74 7.86 -20.89
N LYS A 140 -1.59 7.83 -22.23
CA LYS A 140 -1.04 6.67 -22.94
C LYS A 140 0.43 6.41 -22.61
N GLU A 141 1.18 7.46 -22.28
CA GLU A 141 2.60 7.35 -21.92
C GLU A 141 2.80 6.84 -20.49
N ASN A 142 1.74 6.84 -19.67
CA ASN A 142 1.86 6.45 -18.27
C ASN A 142 1.84 4.95 -18.02
N ARG A 143 1.45 4.14 -19.02
CA ARG A 143 1.22 2.69 -18.86
C ARG A 143 2.39 1.96 -18.20
N HIS A 144 3.62 2.29 -18.60
CA HIS A 144 4.82 1.70 -18.03
C HIS A 144 4.94 1.94 -16.51
N PHE A 145 4.65 3.15 -16.02
CA PHE A 145 4.69 3.45 -14.59
C PHE A 145 3.61 2.70 -13.79
N GLN A 146 2.48 2.40 -14.42
CA GLN A 146 1.39 1.62 -13.83
C GLN A 146 1.71 0.11 -13.81
N GLU A 147 2.63 -0.35 -14.64
CA GLU A 147 3.14 -1.74 -14.62
C GLU A 147 4.30 -1.89 -13.60
N GLU A 148 5.05 -0.81 -13.33
CA GLU A 148 6.16 -0.76 -12.39
C GLU A 148 5.79 -0.40 -10.94
N VAL A 149 4.53 -0.56 -10.54
CA VAL A 149 4.10 -0.29 -9.14
C VAL A 149 4.98 -0.98 -8.09
N PRO A 150 5.41 -2.25 -8.24
CA PRO A 150 6.29 -2.90 -7.28
C PRO A 150 7.64 -2.18 -7.07
N VAL A 151 8.10 -1.39 -8.05
CA VAL A 151 9.34 -0.60 -7.96
C VAL A 151 9.18 0.56 -6.99
N TYR A 152 7.98 1.16 -6.93
CA TYR A 152 7.71 2.36 -6.12
C TYR A 152 7.00 2.05 -4.80
N VAL A 153 6.39 0.87 -4.68
CA VAL A 153 5.54 0.47 -3.55
C VAL A 153 6.08 -0.81 -2.92
N ALA A 154 6.86 -0.64 -1.85
CA ALA A 154 7.60 -1.75 -1.23
C ALA A 154 6.71 -2.91 -0.75
N LYS A 155 5.49 -2.62 -0.26
CA LYS A 155 4.54 -3.63 0.22
C LYS A 155 3.53 -4.11 -0.82
N TRP A 156 3.75 -3.80 -2.10
CA TRP A 156 2.85 -4.19 -3.17
C TRP A 156 2.71 -5.71 -3.31
N MET A 157 3.83 -6.43 -3.39
CA MET A 157 3.82 -7.89 -3.55
C MET A 157 3.21 -8.57 -2.34
N MET A 158 3.61 -8.18 -1.12
CA MET A 158 2.97 -8.63 0.13
C MET A 158 1.45 -8.40 0.14
N PHE A 159 0.97 -7.26 -0.36
CA PHE A 159 -0.46 -6.96 -0.46
C PHE A 159 -1.18 -7.87 -1.46
N GLN A 160 -0.56 -8.14 -2.62
CA GLN A 160 -1.11 -9.08 -3.60
C GLN A 160 -1.16 -10.51 -3.05
N GLU A 161 -0.11 -10.96 -2.36
CA GLU A 161 -0.11 -12.26 -1.69
C GLU A 161 -1.19 -12.34 -0.60
N LEU A 162 -1.37 -11.30 0.21
CA LEU A 162 -2.45 -11.24 1.20
C LEU A 162 -3.82 -11.43 0.54
N MET A 163 -4.09 -10.70 -0.55
CA MET A 163 -5.34 -10.81 -1.30
C MET A 163 -5.57 -12.24 -1.80
N LEU A 164 -4.54 -12.91 -2.30
CA LEU A 164 -4.63 -14.32 -2.72
C LEU A 164 -4.90 -15.25 -1.53
N VAL A 165 -4.22 -15.05 -0.40
CA VAL A 165 -4.38 -15.87 0.81
C VAL A 165 -5.81 -15.79 1.37
N LEU A 166 -6.45 -14.62 1.31
CA LEU A 166 -7.85 -14.44 1.76
C LEU A 166 -8.87 -15.29 1.00
N GLN A 167 -8.51 -15.82 -0.18
CA GLN A 167 -9.37 -16.67 -1.01
C GLN A 167 -8.79 -18.06 -1.25
N ALA A 168 -7.60 -18.33 -0.71
CA ALA A 168 -6.90 -19.58 -0.90
C ALA A 168 -7.43 -20.66 0.05
N SER A 169 -7.45 -21.90 -0.42
CA SER A 169 -7.55 -23.07 0.43
C SER A 169 -6.26 -23.30 1.22
N LEU A 170 -6.35 -24.10 2.28
CA LEU A 170 -5.19 -24.44 3.10
C LEU A 170 -4.06 -25.11 2.28
N GLN A 171 -4.41 -25.94 1.29
CA GLN A 171 -3.44 -26.58 0.42
C GLN A 171 -2.73 -25.55 -0.45
N GLU A 172 -3.47 -24.62 -1.06
CA GLU A 172 -2.88 -23.55 -1.87
C GLU A 172 -1.94 -22.66 -1.04
N ILE A 173 -2.26 -22.36 0.22
CA ILE A 173 -1.36 -21.63 1.12
C ILE A 173 -0.05 -22.40 1.35
N VAL A 174 -0.12 -23.71 1.59
CA VAL A 174 1.06 -24.56 1.76
C VAL A 174 1.89 -24.64 0.46
N ASP A 175 1.22 -24.75 -0.70
CA ASP A 175 1.87 -24.79 -2.01
C ASP A 175 2.57 -23.46 -2.32
N ARG A 176 1.93 -22.32 -1.98
CA ARG A 176 2.54 -20.98 -2.11
C ARG A 176 3.66 -20.73 -1.10
N TRP A 177 3.65 -21.39 0.05
CA TRP A 177 4.78 -21.39 0.98
C TRP A 177 5.99 -22.14 0.42
N ALA A 178 5.73 -23.28 -0.25
CA ALA A 178 6.72 -24.13 -0.92
C ALA A 178 7.97 -24.42 -0.06
N GLY A 179 7.79 -24.73 1.22
CA GLY A 179 8.91 -25.00 2.14
C GLY A 179 9.86 -23.82 2.30
N SER A 180 9.31 -22.62 2.49
CA SER A 180 10.04 -21.36 2.71
C SER A 180 10.77 -20.83 1.46
N LYS A 181 10.39 -21.30 0.27
CA LYS A 181 10.97 -20.88 -1.03
C LYS A 181 9.93 -20.32 -2.00
N GLY A 182 8.66 -20.33 -1.62
CA GLY A 182 7.57 -19.88 -2.48
C GLY A 182 7.33 -18.37 -2.39
N PRO A 183 6.43 -17.84 -3.24
CA PRO A 183 6.11 -16.41 -3.26
C PRO A 183 5.62 -15.91 -1.89
N LEU A 184 4.84 -16.72 -1.16
CA LEU A 184 4.34 -16.33 0.16
C LEU A 184 5.47 -16.18 1.19
N ALA A 185 6.49 -17.03 1.12
CA ALA A 185 7.64 -16.99 2.03
C ALA A 185 8.61 -15.84 1.75
N THR A 186 8.51 -15.23 0.57
CA THR A 186 9.30 -14.03 0.22
C THR A 186 8.72 -12.80 0.92
N GLU A 187 7.40 -12.78 1.11
CA GLU A 187 6.67 -11.61 1.59
C GLU A 187 6.28 -11.67 3.08
N PHE A 188 6.10 -12.88 3.62
CA PHE A 188 5.65 -13.10 4.99
C PHE A 188 6.60 -14.00 5.78
N SER A 189 6.75 -13.69 7.06
CA SER A 189 7.43 -14.57 8.02
C SER A 189 6.60 -15.85 8.31
N PRO A 190 7.26 -16.94 8.76
CA PRO A 190 6.55 -18.15 9.19
C PRO A 190 5.49 -17.88 10.27
N SER A 191 5.74 -16.93 11.16
CA SER A 191 4.80 -16.52 12.21
C SER A 191 3.56 -15.84 11.65
N GLU A 192 3.71 -14.91 10.70
CA GLU A 192 2.59 -14.20 10.09
C GLU A 192 1.71 -15.18 9.29
N VAL A 193 2.31 -16.08 8.51
CA VAL A 193 1.56 -17.11 7.76
C VAL A 193 0.80 -18.03 8.72
N LYS A 194 1.41 -18.46 9.83
CA LYS A 194 0.73 -19.27 10.85
C LYS A 194 -0.45 -18.53 11.47
N ASN A 195 -0.33 -17.24 11.71
CA ASN A 195 -1.42 -16.43 12.26
C ASN A 195 -2.56 -16.30 11.25
N LEU A 196 -2.26 -16.02 9.98
CA LEU A 196 -3.26 -16.00 8.91
C LEU A 196 -3.99 -17.34 8.75
N ILE A 197 -3.27 -18.48 8.80
CA ILE A 197 -3.89 -19.81 8.77
C ILE A 197 -4.82 -20.02 9.99
N ARG A 198 -4.44 -19.54 11.17
CA ARG A 198 -5.30 -19.66 12.36
C ARG A 198 -6.55 -18.81 12.25
N ALA A 199 -6.43 -17.61 11.68
CA ALA A 199 -7.52 -16.68 11.50
C ALA A 199 -8.52 -17.13 10.44
N LEU A 200 -8.06 -17.73 9.33
CA LEU A 200 -8.91 -18.14 8.20
C LEU A 200 -9.54 -19.53 8.34
N PHE A 201 -8.94 -20.43 9.13
CA PHE A 201 -9.34 -21.83 9.17
C PHE A 201 -9.66 -22.33 10.57
N GLN A 202 -10.77 -23.05 10.66
CA GLN A 202 -11.18 -23.76 11.87
C GLN A 202 -10.13 -24.78 12.33
N ASN A 203 -10.08 -25.02 13.64
CA ASN A 203 -9.10 -25.93 14.24
C ASN A 203 -9.40 -27.38 13.84
N THR A 204 -8.62 -27.92 12.91
CA THR A 204 -8.75 -29.27 12.36
C THR A 204 -7.39 -29.94 12.24
N GLU A 205 -7.35 -31.26 12.09
CA GLU A 205 -6.11 -32.00 11.83
C GLU A 205 -5.39 -31.50 10.58
N ARG A 206 -6.13 -31.15 9.52
CA ARG A 206 -5.58 -30.55 8.30
C ARG A 206 -4.88 -29.22 8.60
N ARG A 207 -5.50 -28.34 9.41
CA ARG A 207 -4.89 -27.09 9.87
C ARG A 207 -3.60 -27.35 10.65
N ALA A 208 -3.62 -28.30 11.58
CA ALA A 208 -2.45 -28.66 12.38
C ALA A 208 -1.28 -29.14 11.49
N ALA A 209 -1.56 -29.99 10.49
CA ALA A 209 -0.58 -30.46 9.53
C ALA A 209 0.02 -29.30 8.69
N ALA A 210 -0.83 -28.41 8.17
CA ALA A 210 -0.36 -27.23 7.45
C ALA A 210 0.52 -26.34 8.32
N LEU A 211 0.10 -26.02 9.54
CA LEU A 211 0.89 -25.22 10.49
C LEU A 211 2.26 -25.85 10.80
N ALA A 212 2.36 -27.17 10.86
CA ALA A 212 3.63 -27.88 11.07
C ALA A 212 4.57 -27.80 9.84
N SER A 213 4.02 -27.61 8.64
CA SER A 213 4.79 -27.47 7.39
C SER A 213 5.40 -26.08 7.20
N ILE A 214 4.85 -25.04 7.84
CA ILE A 214 5.36 -23.67 7.78
C ILE A 214 6.53 -23.54 8.78
N LYS A 215 7.77 -23.37 8.28
CA LYS A 215 9.00 -23.29 9.10
C LYS A 215 9.81 -22.04 8.83
#